data_AF-A0A267DMU4-F1
#
_entry.id   AF-A0A267DMU4-F1
#
_cell.length_a   1.000
_cell.length_b   1.000
_cell.length_c   1.000
_cell.angle_alpha   90.00
_cell.angle_beta   90.00
_cell.angle_gamma   90.00
#
_symmetry.space_group_name_H-M   'P 1'
#
loop_
_entity.id
_entity.type
_entity.pdbx_description
1 polymer ?
#
loop_
_entity_poly.entity_id
_entity_poly.type
_entity_poly.pdbx_seq_one_letter_code
_entity_poly.pdbx_strand_id
1 'polypeptide(L)'
;NMTDNLKYIVQELNKEPFNKNLNLITCDSLEPIQLLQILNDVIAEIDERHQMDIRNESADQTFARIIDALRIFRFKPPSDPNHFETFKLGLVQGNKTTVYPILEWLLQKRPELKKRAYLARFLVKINIPAEIAQDEEVENLYIQYEEHIEEFKQVHKNVEAAKSASLPTGDIKKDIKAMQDEKEQLVRRVDRTKKRVQSFPNSASMLQLAQRLRLEKEHEAKISRQISDQRTVIQSCQSRAQRLNQQVKDMRQAAAGSTADGLIARLEEEKKINRYMVTEKLPAEIATEKRQVADLQKIASEPAMGQADLEQYRAKMREVNAEINQLIEKKMMAGDVRDDKASLFRQQASIVSRKKAAAAEALREAREELNRAEEELQARRATLEANRGQQGGGEEVLKEAQFREYVAKLRTKSTVYKEKKRLMNELIAENGILTRTLEILRQKEEAVKRQISQAEKRAE
;
A
#
# COMPACT_ATOMS: atom_id res chain seq x y z
N ASN A 1 4.29 -29.80 27.76
CA ASN A 1 2.93 -30.40 27.71
C ASN A 1 2.22 -30.33 29.05
N MET A 2 2.53 -31.12 30.09
CA MET A 2 1.80 -31.01 31.39
C MET A 2 1.79 -29.58 31.99
N THR A 3 2.91 -28.86 31.90
CA THR A 3 3.02 -27.48 32.40
C THR A 3 2.22 -26.46 31.57
N ASP A 4 2.05 -26.70 30.28
CA ASP A 4 1.29 -25.82 29.39
C ASP A 4 -0.22 -26.08 29.51
N ASN A 5 -0.60 -27.35 29.69
CA ASN A 5 -1.97 -27.76 29.97
C ASN A 5 -2.42 -27.18 31.33
N LEU A 6 -1.55 -27.20 32.35
CA LEU A 6 -1.84 -26.58 33.65
C LEU A 6 -1.99 -25.05 33.54
N LYS A 7 -1.12 -24.37 32.76
CA LYS A 7 -1.27 -22.93 32.48
C LYS A 7 -2.61 -22.62 31.83
N TYR A 8 -3.02 -23.42 30.85
CA TYR A 8 -4.30 -23.26 30.16
C TYR A 8 -5.48 -23.44 31.12
N ILE A 9 -5.48 -24.51 31.93
CA ILE A 9 -6.52 -24.77 32.92
C ILE A 9 -6.65 -23.59 33.91
N VAL A 10 -5.53 -23.10 34.45
CA VAL A 10 -5.53 -21.97 35.39
C VAL A 10 -6.06 -20.69 34.74
N GLN A 11 -5.65 -20.40 33.50
CA GLN A 11 -6.15 -19.24 32.76
C GLN A 11 -7.67 -19.31 32.53
N GLU A 12 -8.20 -20.49 32.18
CA GLU A 12 -9.62 -20.65 31.89
C GLU A 12 -10.51 -20.74 33.14
N LEU A 13 -9.98 -21.21 34.27
CA LEU A 13 -10.67 -21.20 35.57
C LEU A 13 -10.69 -19.81 36.25
N ASN A 14 -9.81 -18.91 35.82
CA ASN A 14 -9.77 -17.52 36.31
C ASN A 14 -10.68 -16.57 35.52
N LYS A 15 -11.16 -16.99 34.34
CA LYS A 15 -12.14 -16.23 33.55
C LYS A 15 -13.55 -16.46 34.10
N GLU A 16 -14.47 -15.57 33.72
CA GLU A 16 -15.90 -15.82 33.89
C GLU A 16 -16.28 -17.14 33.19
N PRO A 17 -17.09 -18.01 33.82
CA PRO A 17 -17.91 -17.80 35.03
C PRO A 17 -17.29 -18.30 36.36
N PHE A 18 -16.10 -18.93 36.32
CA PHE A 18 -15.54 -19.64 37.46
C PHE A 18 -14.84 -18.74 38.49
N ASN A 19 -14.14 -17.69 38.02
CA ASN A 19 -13.50 -16.64 38.84
C ASN A 19 -12.73 -17.17 40.08
N LYS A 20 -12.03 -18.31 39.95
CA LYS A 20 -11.40 -19.00 41.09
C LYS A 20 -10.06 -18.38 41.54
N ASN A 21 -9.53 -17.37 40.82
CA ASN A 21 -8.30 -16.62 41.13
C ASN A 21 -7.10 -17.52 41.54
N LEU A 22 -6.92 -18.63 40.83
CA LEU A 22 -5.86 -19.60 41.08
C LEU A 22 -4.55 -19.18 40.42
N ASN A 23 -3.43 -19.44 41.10
CA ASN A 23 -2.08 -19.41 40.54
C ASN A 23 -1.60 -20.83 40.22
N LEU A 24 -0.54 -20.97 39.41
CA LEU A 24 0.04 -22.28 39.05
C LEU A 24 0.41 -23.12 40.29
N ILE A 25 0.96 -22.48 41.32
CA ILE A 25 1.36 -23.12 42.57
C ILE A 25 0.14 -23.53 43.39
N THR A 26 -0.87 -22.66 43.49
CA THR A 26 -2.08 -22.95 44.28
C THR A 26 -2.97 -23.99 43.62
N CYS A 27 -2.98 -24.04 42.28
CA CYS A 27 -3.67 -25.08 41.52
C CYS A 27 -2.98 -26.44 41.65
N ASP A 28 -1.65 -26.46 41.69
CA ASP A 28 -0.92 -27.71 41.93
C ASP A 28 -0.93 -28.13 43.40
N SER A 29 -1.15 -27.23 44.36
CA SER A 29 -1.31 -27.60 45.77
C SER A 29 -2.74 -28.04 46.15
N LEU A 30 -3.67 -28.16 45.20
CA LEU A 30 -5.06 -28.52 45.50
C LEU A 30 -5.17 -29.95 46.03
N GLU A 31 -5.98 -30.11 47.07
CA GLU A 31 -6.33 -31.42 47.59
C GLU A 31 -7.20 -32.20 46.60
N PRO A 32 -7.14 -33.55 46.57
CA PRO A 32 -7.88 -34.34 45.60
C PRO A 32 -9.40 -34.08 45.61
N ILE A 33 -9.98 -33.86 46.79
CA ILE A 33 -11.42 -33.55 46.93
C ILE A 33 -11.76 -32.16 46.37
N GLN A 34 -10.86 -31.19 46.51
CA GLN A 34 -11.04 -29.84 45.95
C GLN A 34 -10.91 -29.87 44.42
N LEU A 35 -9.98 -30.67 43.91
CA LEU A 35 -9.78 -30.86 42.46
C LEU A 35 -11.00 -31.53 41.82
N LEU A 36 -11.58 -32.54 42.49
CA LEU A 36 -12.83 -33.15 42.05
C LEU A 36 -13.99 -32.15 42.10
N GLN A 37 -14.09 -31.32 43.14
CA GLN A 37 -15.13 -30.28 43.21
C GLN A 37 -15.00 -29.29 42.05
N ILE A 38 -13.78 -28.89 41.69
CA ILE A 38 -13.54 -28.03 40.52
C ILE A 38 -13.97 -28.73 39.23
N LEU A 39 -13.67 -30.03 39.07
CA LEU A 39 -14.16 -30.81 37.94
C LEU A 39 -15.69 -30.83 37.89
N ASN A 40 -16.36 -31.02 39.03
CA ASN A 40 -17.81 -31.00 39.11
C ASN A 40 -18.39 -29.62 38.85
N ASP A 41 -17.79 -28.55 39.35
CA ASP A 41 -18.18 -27.16 39.07
C ASP A 41 -18.08 -26.88 37.54
N VAL A 42 -17.02 -27.37 36.88
CA VAL A 42 -16.86 -27.26 35.42
C VAL A 42 -17.92 -28.07 34.66
N ILE A 43 -18.28 -29.26 35.15
CA ILE A 43 -19.38 -30.05 34.57
C ILE A 43 -20.74 -29.38 34.83
N ALA A 44 -20.96 -28.81 36.00
CA ALA A 44 -22.19 -28.10 36.39
C ALA A 44 -22.41 -26.84 35.55
N GLU A 45 -21.34 -26.15 35.17
CA GLU A 45 -21.40 -25.03 34.22
C GLU A 45 -21.81 -25.48 32.79
N ILE A 46 -21.54 -26.74 32.44
CA ILE A 46 -21.94 -27.32 31.14
C ILE A 46 -23.36 -27.87 31.21
N ASP A 47 -23.72 -28.53 32.32
CA ASP A 47 -25.03 -29.11 32.61
C ASP A 47 -25.43 -28.87 34.07
N GLU A 48 -26.38 -27.94 34.28
CA GLU A 48 -26.86 -27.49 35.60
C GLU A 48 -27.33 -28.64 36.51
N ARG A 49 -27.71 -29.79 35.95
CA ARG A 49 -28.13 -30.99 36.71
C ARG A 49 -27.03 -31.54 37.62
N HIS A 50 -25.78 -31.17 37.38
CA HIS A 50 -24.62 -31.65 38.12
C HIS A 50 -24.18 -30.69 39.23
N GLN A 51 -24.93 -29.61 39.47
CA GLN A 51 -24.63 -28.62 40.52
C GLN A 51 -24.85 -29.20 41.92
N MET A 52 -23.81 -29.83 42.46
CA MET A 52 -23.81 -30.47 43.77
C MET A 52 -22.44 -30.36 44.43
N ASP A 53 -22.41 -30.42 45.76
CA ASP A 53 -21.16 -30.61 46.52
C ASP A 53 -20.85 -32.12 46.57
N ILE A 54 -19.65 -32.49 46.13
CA ILE A 54 -19.19 -33.89 46.07
C ILE A 54 -19.12 -34.53 47.47
N ARG A 55 -19.02 -33.74 48.53
CA ARG A 55 -19.00 -34.23 49.92
C ARG A 55 -20.32 -34.89 50.35
N ASN A 56 -21.40 -34.63 49.62
CA ASN A 56 -22.74 -35.16 49.92
C ASN A 56 -23.03 -36.52 49.23
N GLU A 57 -22.13 -37.03 48.40
CA GLU A 57 -22.28 -38.30 47.67
C GLU A 57 -21.21 -39.32 48.07
N SER A 58 -21.50 -40.62 47.88
CA SER A 58 -20.45 -41.63 47.98
C SER A 58 -19.52 -41.57 46.76
N ALA A 59 -18.25 -41.94 46.93
CA ALA A 59 -17.26 -41.85 45.85
C ALA A 59 -17.64 -42.69 44.60
N ASP A 60 -18.35 -43.79 44.79
CA ASP A 60 -18.89 -44.62 43.70
C ASP A 60 -20.06 -43.95 42.96
N GLN A 61 -20.94 -43.23 43.68
CA GLN A 61 -22.06 -42.48 43.09
C GLN A 61 -21.54 -41.28 42.29
N THR A 62 -20.58 -40.54 42.83
CA THR A 62 -19.92 -39.43 42.11
C THR A 62 -19.20 -39.94 40.85
N PHE A 63 -18.51 -41.08 40.94
CA PHE A 63 -17.87 -41.69 39.76
C PHE A 63 -18.89 -42.04 38.67
N ALA A 64 -19.99 -42.72 39.02
CA ALA A 64 -21.03 -43.08 38.07
C ALA A 64 -21.61 -41.84 37.36
N ARG A 65 -21.94 -40.80 38.14
CA ARG A 65 -22.49 -39.54 37.63
C ARG A 65 -21.52 -38.82 36.69
N ILE A 66 -20.24 -38.68 37.09
CA ILE A 66 -19.22 -38.03 36.25
C ILE A 66 -18.98 -38.83 34.97
N ILE A 67 -18.94 -40.18 35.04
CA ILE A 67 -18.79 -41.02 33.85
C ILE A 67 -19.98 -40.88 32.90
N ASP A 68 -21.20 -40.86 33.41
CA ASP A 68 -22.38 -40.72 32.56
C ASP A 68 -22.44 -39.32 31.92
N ALA A 69 -22.06 -38.26 32.64
CA ALA A 69 -21.86 -36.93 32.07
C ALA A 69 -20.78 -36.94 30.96
N LEU A 70 -19.62 -37.56 31.23
CA LEU A 70 -18.53 -37.69 30.26
C LEU A 70 -18.94 -38.50 29.02
N ARG A 71 -19.77 -39.53 29.17
CA ARG A 71 -20.35 -40.31 28.05
C ARG A 71 -21.28 -39.45 27.20
N ILE A 72 -22.15 -38.65 27.81
CA ILE A 72 -23.02 -37.70 27.11
C ILE A 72 -22.18 -36.68 26.32
N PHE A 73 -21.09 -36.20 26.90
CA PHE A 73 -20.16 -35.28 26.25
C PHE A 73 -19.35 -35.95 25.12
N ARG A 74 -19.34 -37.29 25.05
CA ARG A 74 -18.50 -38.15 24.21
C ARG A 74 -17.00 -38.04 24.51
N PHE A 75 -16.65 -37.88 25.78
CA PHE A 75 -15.30 -38.16 26.23
C PHE A 75 -15.08 -39.68 26.15
N LYS A 76 -14.00 -40.12 25.51
CA LYS A 76 -13.68 -41.55 25.37
C LYS A 76 -12.83 -41.99 26.55
N PRO A 77 -13.38 -42.70 27.55
CA PRO A 77 -12.54 -43.33 28.56
C PRO A 77 -11.65 -44.42 27.91
N PRO A 78 -10.54 -44.81 28.55
CA PRO A 78 -9.70 -45.90 28.08
C PRO A 78 -10.52 -47.18 27.85
N SER A 79 -10.36 -47.81 26.69
CA SER A 79 -11.16 -48.99 26.30
C SER A 79 -10.62 -50.31 26.86
N ASP A 80 -9.36 -50.33 27.30
CA ASP A 80 -8.78 -51.53 27.90
C ASP A 80 -9.29 -51.74 29.34
N PRO A 81 -9.71 -52.95 29.73
CA PRO A 81 -10.24 -53.23 31.07
C PRO A 81 -9.30 -52.82 32.21
N ASN A 82 -8.00 -53.08 32.07
CA ASN A 82 -7.00 -52.73 33.09
C ASN A 82 -6.77 -51.20 33.19
N HIS A 83 -6.81 -50.50 32.06
CA HIS A 83 -6.68 -49.04 32.03
C HIS A 83 -7.97 -48.36 32.50
N PHE A 84 -9.14 -48.98 32.32
CA PHE A 84 -10.42 -48.50 32.83
C PHE A 84 -10.49 -48.60 34.36
N GLU A 85 -10.06 -49.71 34.96
CA GLU A 85 -9.97 -49.83 36.43
C GLU A 85 -8.98 -48.82 37.03
N THR A 86 -7.85 -48.59 36.36
CA THR A 86 -6.89 -47.55 36.76
C THR A 86 -7.47 -46.14 36.63
N PHE A 87 -8.26 -45.89 35.57
CA PHE A 87 -8.98 -44.64 35.36
C PHE A 87 -10.07 -44.42 36.42
N LYS A 88 -10.81 -45.46 36.77
CA LYS A 88 -11.80 -45.45 37.85
C LYS A 88 -11.16 -45.11 39.18
N LEU A 89 -10.08 -45.81 39.54
CA LEU A 89 -9.33 -45.54 40.76
C LEU A 89 -8.77 -44.11 40.75
N GLY A 90 -8.22 -43.65 39.63
CA GLY A 90 -7.68 -42.30 39.49
C GLY A 90 -8.72 -41.19 39.59
N LEU A 91 -9.95 -41.42 39.11
CA LEU A 91 -11.05 -40.46 39.22
C LEU A 91 -11.65 -40.46 40.64
N VAL A 92 -11.80 -41.62 41.27
CA VAL A 92 -12.26 -41.75 42.67
C VAL A 92 -11.27 -41.11 43.65
N GLN A 93 -9.97 -41.29 43.43
CA GLN A 93 -8.91 -40.73 44.27
C GLN A 93 -8.56 -39.27 43.94
N GLY A 94 -9.15 -38.67 42.91
CA GLY A 94 -8.85 -37.30 42.48
C GLY A 94 -7.41 -37.12 41.99
N ASN A 95 -6.84 -38.11 41.31
CA ASN A 95 -5.47 -38.05 40.81
C ASN A 95 -5.33 -37.02 39.70
N LYS A 96 -4.37 -36.11 39.86
CA LYS A 96 -4.04 -35.03 38.91
C LYS A 96 -3.76 -35.53 37.50
N THR A 97 -3.11 -36.69 37.35
CA THR A 97 -2.80 -37.27 36.04
C THR A 97 -4.05 -37.64 35.23
N THR A 98 -5.16 -37.91 35.93
CA THR A 98 -6.44 -38.30 35.31
C THR A 98 -7.38 -37.10 35.19
N VAL A 99 -7.42 -36.22 36.19
CA VAL A 99 -8.37 -35.09 36.22
C VAL A 99 -7.93 -33.92 35.33
N TYR A 100 -6.64 -33.59 35.26
CA TYR A 100 -6.17 -32.46 34.43
C TYR A 100 -6.47 -32.64 32.93
N PRO A 101 -6.26 -33.82 32.30
CA PRO A 101 -6.65 -34.03 30.91
C PRO A 101 -8.16 -33.90 30.67
N ILE A 102 -8.99 -34.29 31.65
CA ILE A 102 -10.45 -34.15 31.58
C ILE A 102 -10.82 -32.66 31.64
N LEU A 103 -10.27 -31.93 32.61
CA LEU A 103 -10.49 -30.48 32.76
C LEU A 103 -10.07 -29.72 31.51
N GLU A 104 -8.89 -30.00 30.97
CA GLU A 104 -8.40 -29.40 29.73
C GLU A 104 -9.38 -29.61 28.57
N TRP A 105 -9.84 -30.86 28.39
CA TRP A 105 -10.77 -31.19 27.32
C TRP A 105 -12.14 -30.51 27.48
N LEU A 106 -12.66 -30.47 28.72
CA LEU A 106 -13.92 -29.80 29.04
C LEU A 106 -13.81 -28.29 28.78
N LEU A 107 -12.73 -27.65 29.26
CA LEU A 107 -12.50 -26.21 29.14
C LEU A 107 -12.27 -25.77 27.69
N GLN A 108 -11.56 -26.58 26.89
CA GLN A 108 -11.30 -26.30 25.48
C GLN A 108 -12.58 -26.33 24.63
N LYS A 109 -13.53 -27.23 24.95
CA LYS A 109 -14.73 -27.46 24.14
C LYS A 109 -16.03 -26.94 24.76
N ARG A 110 -15.97 -26.06 25.77
CA ARG A 110 -17.16 -25.56 26.50
C ARG A 110 -18.36 -25.19 25.63
N PRO A 111 -18.24 -24.40 24.54
CA PRO A 111 -19.40 -24.04 23.73
C PRO A 111 -20.06 -25.25 23.05
N GLU A 112 -19.25 -26.18 22.54
CA GLU A 112 -19.74 -27.42 21.92
C GLU A 112 -20.39 -28.34 22.97
N LEU A 113 -19.77 -28.43 24.15
CA LEU A 113 -20.25 -29.29 25.23
C LEU A 113 -21.55 -28.77 25.84
N LYS A 114 -21.71 -27.45 26.03
CA LYS A 114 -22.98 -26.84 26.44
C LYS A 114 -24.09 -27.16 25.44
N LYS A 115 -23.80 -27.04 24.13
CA LYS A 115 -24.75 -27.41 23.08
C LYS A 115 -25.10 -28.90 23.14
N ARG A 116 -24.13 -29.78 23.41
CA ARG A 116 -24.38 -31.22 23.55
C ARG A 116 -25.18 -31.55 24.80
N ALA A 117 -24.88 -30.95 25.95
CA ALA A 117 -25.65 -31.12 27.17
C ALA A 117 -27.12 -30.72 26.97
N TYR A 118 -27.33 -29.55 26.34
CA TYR A 118 -28.65 -29.08 25.95
C TYR A 118 -29.38 -30.09 25.04
N LEU A 119 -28.72 -30.57 23.98
CA LEU A 119 -29.30 -31.54 23.05
C LEU A 119 -29.55 -32.90 23.70
N ALA A 120 -28.68 -33.37 24.59
CA ALA A 120 -28.83 -34.64 25.27
C ALA A 120 -30.11 -34.70 26.11
N ARG A 121 -30.53 -33.56 26.68
CA ARG A 121 -31.81 -33.46 27.41
C ARG A 121 -33.03 -33.88 26.57
N PHE A 122 -32.97 -33.67 25.25
CA PHE A 122 -34.09 -33.91 24.35
C PHE A 122 -33.87 -35.09 23.40
N LEU A 123 -32.62 -35.47 23.14
CA LEU A 123 -32.28 -36.52 22.16
C LEU A 123 -31.95 -37.88 22.79
N VAL A 124 -31.72 -37.95 24.12
CA VAL A 124 -31.56 -39.24 24.80
C VAL A 124 -32.94 -39.87 24.92
N LYS A 125 -33.18 -40.92 24.13
CA LYS A 125 -34.45 -41.65 24.09
C LYS A 125 -34.72 -42.30 25.45
N ILE A 126 -35.98 -42.28 25.87
CA ILE A 126 -36.46 -43.02 27.03
C ILE A 126 -36.45 -44.51 26.67
N ASN A 127 -35.74 -45.33 27.44
CA ASN A 127 -35.72 -46.76 27.23
C ASN A 127 -36.98 -47.38 27.84
N ILE A 128 -37.92 -47.83 27.00
CA ILE A 128 -39.16 -48.47 27.44
C ILE A 128 -38.91 -49.98 27.60
N PRO A 129 -39.16 -50.57 28.79
CA PRO A 129 -39.04 -52.01 29.00
C PRO A 129 -39.92 -52.81 28.03
N ALA A 130 -39.41 -53.96 27.58
CA ALA A 130 -40.05 -54.79 26.56
C ALA A 130 -41.44 -55.31 26.98
N GLU A 131 -41.77 -55.33 28.28
CA GLU A 131 -43.09 -55.72 28.76
C GLU A 131 -44.18 -54.64 28.53
N ILE A 132 -43.80 -53.36 28.52
CA ILE A 132 -44.72 -52.22 28.36
C ILE A 132 -44.79 -51.80 26.87
N ALA A 133 -43.72 -52.06 26.12
CA ALA A 133 -43.65 -51.78 24.69
C ALA A 133 -44.57 -52.66 23.82
N GLN A 134 -45.20 -53.70 24.37
CA GLN A 134 -46.15 -54.56 23.66
C GLN A 134 -47.58 -53.98 23.61
N ASP A 135 -47.86 -52.92 24.36
CA ASP A 135 -49.13 -52.22 24.34
C ASP A 135 -49.20 -51.30 23.09
N GLU A 136 -50.22 -51.49 22.26
CA GLU A 136 -50.43 -50.76 21.00
C GLU A 136 -50.59 -49.24 21.23
N GLU A 137 -51.14 -48.80 22.36
CA GLU A 137 -51.25 -47.37 22.68
C GLU A 137 -49.88 -46.76 23.00
N VAL A 138 -49.03 -47.51 23.71
CA VAL A 138 -47.67 -47.08 24.09
C VAL A 138 -46.76 -47.03 22.87
N GLU A 139 -46.86 -48.02 21.98
CA GLU A 139 -46.11 -48.06 20.72
C GLU A 139 -46.45 -46.85 19.83
N ASN A 140 -47.74 -46.54 19.66
CA ASN A 140 -48.18 -45.38 18.89
C ASN A 140 -47.69 -44.04 19.48
N LEU A 141 -47.73 -43.89 20.81
CA LEU A 141 -47.21 -42.70 21.48
C LEU A 141 -45.69 -42.58 21.33
N TYR A 142 -44.97 -43.71 21.34
CA TYR A 142 -43.53 -43.73 21.14
C TYR A 142 -43.13 -43.34 19.71
N ILE A 143 -43.90 -43.76 18.70
CA ILE A 143 -43.72 -43.31 17.31
C ILE A 143 -43.89 -41.79 17.21
N GLN A 144 -44.96 -41.22 17.78
CA GLN A 144 -45.18 -39.76 17.81
C GLN A 144 -44.03 -39.02 18.53
N TYR A 145 -43.52 -39.59 19.62
CA TYR A 145 -42.35 -39.06 20.32
C TYR A 145 -41.09 -39.05 19.44
N GLU A 146 -40.84 -40.11 18.67
CA GLU A 146 -39.72 -40.17 17.73
C GLU A 146 -39.86 -39.16 16.57
N GLU A 147 -41.08 -38.96 16.06
CA GLU A 147 -41.37 -37.94 15.04
C GLU A 147 -41.08 -36.52 15.56
N HIS A 148 -41.53 -36.20 16.77
CA HIS A 148 -41.25 -34.90 17.39
C HIS A 148 -39.76 -34.68 17.69
N ILE A 149 -39.01 -35.74 18.03
CA ILE A 149 -37.54 -35.66 18.14
C ILE A 149 -36.92 -35.26 16.80
N GLU A 150 -37.38 -35.83 15.69
CA GLU A 150 -36.83 -35.52 14.36
C GLU A 150 -37.19 -34.11 13.91
N GLU A 151 -38.43 -33.68 14.16
CA GLU A 151 -38.86 -32.29 13.95
C GLU A 151 -37.99 -31.31 14.74
N PHE A 152 -37.73 -31.60 16.03
CA PHE A 152 -36.85 -30.79 16.87
C PHE A 152 -35.43 -30.70 16.30
N LYS A 153 -34.84 -31.80 15.81
CA LYS A 153 -33.51 -31.76 15.18
C LYS A 153 -33.49 -30.82 13.97
N GLN A 154 -34.51 -30.89 13.13
CA GLN A 154 -34.58 -30.07 11.92
C GLN A 154 -34.75 -28.59 12.25
N VAL A 155 -35.66 -28.24 13.17
CA VAL A 155 -35.87 -26.85 13.61
C VAL A 155 -34.61 -26.30 14.28
N HIS A 156 -34.00 -27.05 15.20
CA HIS A 156 -32.78 -26.64 15.87
C HIS A 156 -31.62 -26.42 14.89
N LYS A 157 -31.47 -27.28 13.87
CA LYS A 157 -30.48 -27.11 12.80
C LYS A 157 -30.71 -25.81 12.01
N ASN A 158 -31.95 -25.50 11.66
CA ASN A 158 -32.31 -24.26 10.95
C ASN A 158 -31.99 -23.01 11.80
N VAL A 159 -32.32 -23.03 13.09
CA VAL A 159 -32.03 -21.91 14.02
C VAL A 159 -30.53 -21.68 14.16
N GLU A 160 -29.73 -22.74 14.29
CA GLU A 160 -28.28 -22.62 14.40
C GLU A 160 -27.63 -22.09 13.11
N ALA A 161 -28.16 -22.47 11.94
CA ALA A 161 -27.74 -21.90 10.66
C ALA A 161 -28.09 -20.41 10.54
N ALA A 162 -29.26 -20.01 11.01
CA ALA A 162 -29.67 -18.61 11.02
C ALA A 162 -28.83 -17.77 12.00
N LYS A 163 -28.50 -18.31 13.18
CA LYS A 163 -27.63 -17.64 14.16
C LYS A 163 -26.21 -17.46 13.64
N SER A 164 -25.64 -18.46 12.97
CA SER A 164 -24.28 -18.35 12.41
C SER A 164 -24.21 -17.41 11.21
N ALA A 165 -25.31 -17.27 10.45
CA ALA A 165 -25.42 -16.30 9.36
C ALA A 165 -25.67 -14.85 9.85
N SER A 166 -26.12 -14.65 11.09
CA SER A 166 -26.39 -13.31 11.62
C SER A 166 -25.10 -12.64 12.08
N LEU A 167 -24.73 -11.53 11.43
CA LEU A 167 -23.61 -10.69 11.89
C LEU A 167 -23.92 -10.07 13.26
N PRO A 168 -22.90 -9.82 14.11
CA PRO A 168 -23.08 -9.15 15.40
C PRO A 168 -23.70 -7.75 15.22
N THR A 169 -25.00 -7.62 15.44
CA THR A 169 -25.73 -6.34 15.32
C THR A 169 -25.46 -5.38 16.48
N GLY A 170 -24.75 -5.84 17.52
CA GLY A 170 -24.44 -5.05 18.71
C GLY A 170 -23.54 -3.85 18.41
N ASP A 171 -22.51 -4.03 17.60
CA ASP A 171 -21.57 -2.94 17.27
C ASP A 171 -22.20 -1.94 16.32
N ILE A 172 -22.99 -2.41 15.33
CA ILE A 172 -23.79 -1.53 14.47
C ILE A 172 -24.77 -0.68 15.30
N LYS A 173 -25.42 -1.26 16.31
CA LYS A 173 -26.31 -0.50 17.22
C LYS A 173 -25.54 0.55 18.03
N LYS A 174 -24.34 0.23 18.51
CA LYS A 174 -23.48 1.17 19.22
C LYS A 174 -23.04 2.31 18.31
N ASP A 175 -22.62 2.01 17.08
CA ASP A 175 -22.20 3.01 16.10
C ASP A 175 -23.36 3.92 15.71
N ILE A 176 -24.55 3.37 15.47
CA ILE A 176 -25.77 4.16 15.20
C ILE A 176 -26.05 5.10 16.38
N LYS A 177 -25.94 4.61 17.62
CA LYS A 177 -26.14 5.45 18.80
C LYS A 177 -25.09 6.56 18.89
N ALA A 178 -23.81 6.25 18.67
CA ALA A 178 -22.74 7.23 18.65
C ALA A 178 -22.98 8.31 17.58
N MET A 179 -23.36 7.92 16.36
CA MET A 179 -23.71 8.87 15.29
C MET A 179 -24.94 9.73 15.62
N GLN A 180 -25.93 9.16 16.33
CA GLN A 180 -27.10 9.91 16.81
C GLN A 180 -26.71 10.94 17.87
N ASP A 181 -25.87 10.56 18.83
CA ASP A 181 -25.36 11.45 19.87
C ASP A 181 -24.52 12.59 19.26
N GLU A 182 -23.63 12.28 18.30
CA GLU A 182 -22.85 13.27 17.55
C GLU A 182 -23.74 14.24 16.77
N LYS A 183 -24.78 13.72 16.09
CA LYS A 183 -25.76 14.54 15.37
C LYS A 183 -26.44 15.51 16.34
N GLU A 184 -26.87 15.04 17.51
CA GLU A 184 -27.53 15.91 18.49
C GLU A 184 -26.59 17.00 19.02
N GLN A 185 -25.33 16.64 19.31
CA GLN A 185 -24.31 17.62 19.71
C GLN A 185 -24.07 18.68 18.63
N LEU A 186 -23.97 18.27 17.36
CA LEU A 186 -23.82 19.17 16.22
C LEU A 186 -25.03 20.10 16.07
N VAL A 187 -26.25 19.58 16.17
CA VAL A 187 -27.48 20.39 16.13
C VAL A 187 -27.47 21.43 17.25
N ARG A 188 -27.18 21.03 18.50
CA ARG A 188 -27.08 21.96 19.63
C ARG A 188 -26.00 23.02 19.43
N ARG A 189 -24.88 22.69 18.77
CA ARG A 189 -23.82 23.66 18.43
C ARG A 189 -24.25 24.61 17.31
N VAL A 190 -24.92 24.10 16.29
CA VAL A 190 -25.49 24.90 15.19
C VAL A 190 -26.53 25.87 15.73
N ASP A 191 -27.44 25.42 16.60
CA ASP A 191 -28.47 26.27 17.19
C ASP A 191 -27.87 27.38 18.05
N ARG A 192 -26.86 27.07 18.89
CA ARG A 192 -26.11 28.08 19.66
C ARG A 192 -25.45 29.10 18.74
N THR A 193 -24.84 28.65 17.65
CA THR A 193 -24.19 29.54 16.67
C THR A 193 -25.21 30.38 15.91
N LYS A 194 -26.32 29.79 15.49
CA LYS A 194 -27.42 30.47 14.78
C LYS A 194 -28.03 31.57 15.65
N LYS A 195 -28.29 31.30 16.93
CA LYS A 195 -28.77 32.29 17.90
C LYS A 195 -27.81 33.48 18.02
N ARG A 196 -26.49 33.23 18.07
CA ARG A 196 -25.46 34.28 18.11
C ARG A 196 -25.37 35.11 16.83
N VAL A 197 -25.68 34.52 15.67
CA VAL A 197 -25.58 35.22 14.38
C VAL A 197 -26.87 35.98 14.08
N GLN A 198 -28.03 35.51 14.55
CA GLN A 198 -29.33 36.17 14.37
C GLN A 198 -29.41 37.55 15.02
N SER A 199 -28.59 37.84 16.04
CA SER A 199 -28.53 39.16 16.68
C SER A 199 -27.92 40.26 15.80
N PHE A 200 -27.30 39.90 14.66
CA PHE A 200 -26.69 40.87 13.74
C PHE A 200 -27.67 41.31 12.64
N PRO A 201 -27.71 42.61 12.29
CA PRO A 201 -28.42 43.10 11.12
C PRO A 201 -27.91 42.42 9.84
N ASN A 202 -28.80 42.14 8.88
CA ASN A 202 -28.47 41.46 7.61
C ASN A 202 -27.84 40.05 7.76
N SER A 203 -28.02 39.39 8.91
CA SER A 203 -27.47 38.06 9.20
C SER A 203 -27.80 37.00 8.14
N ALA A 204 -29.02 36.99 7.60
CA ALA A 204 -29.43 36.05 6.57
C ALA A 204 -28.64 36.22 5.25
N SER A 205 -28.44 37.46 4.80
CA SER A 205 -27.67 37.76 3.59
C SER A 205 -26.18 37.46 3.78
N MET A 206 -25.62 37.82 4.94
CA MET A 206 -24.23 37.52 5.28
C MET A 206 -23.96 36.01 5.38
N LEU A 207 -24.89 35.22 5.94
CA LEU A 207 -24.77 33.76 5.99
C LEU A 207 -24.78 33.14 4.59
N GLN A 208 -25.63 33.64 3.68
CA GLN A 208 -25.63 33.18 2.29
C GLN A 208 -24.31 33.50 1.58
N LEU A 209 -23.77 34.71 1.79
CA LEU A 209 -22.48 35.10 1.24
C LEU A 209 -21.33 34.25 1.81
N ALA A 210 -21.33 34.00 3.12
CA ALA A 210 -20.37 33.14 3.79
C ALA A 210 -20.45 31.69 3.29
N GLN A 211 -21.67 31.17 3.04
CA GLN A 211 -21.86 29.85 2.45
C GLN A 211 -21.27 29.79 1.04
N ARG A 212 -21.52 30.78 0.19
CA ARG A 212 -20.93 30.86 -1.15
C ARG A 212 -19.40 30.91 -1.07
N LEU A 213 -18.85 31.79 -0.23
CA LEU A 213 -17.41 31.89 -0.04
C LEU A 213 -16.79 30.57 0.46
N ARG A 214 -17.46 29.86 1.37
CA ARG A 214 -17.00 28.53 1.85
C ARG A 214 -16.95 27.52 0.70
N LEU A 215 -18.00 27.46 -0.10
CA LEU A 215 -18.07 26.53 -1.25
C LEU A 215 -16.98 26.85 -2.29
N GLU A 216 -16.76 28.13 -2.59
CA GLU A 216 -15.69 28.55 -3.50
C GLU A 216 -14.30 28.19 -2.94
N LYS A 217 -14.05 28.41 -1.64
CA LYS A 217 -12.79 27.99 -1.00
C LYS A 217 -12.58 26.48 -0.98
N GLU A 218 -13.64 25.70 -0.75
CA GLU A 218 -13.58 24.23 -0.82
C GLU A 218 -13.27 23.76 -2.25
N HIS A 219 -13.86 24.41 -3.24
CA HIS A 219 -13.61 24.14 -4.65
C HIS A 219 -12.17 24.52 -5.05
N GLU A 220 -11.68 25.69 -4.64
CA GLU A 220 -10.30 26.14 -4.82
C GLU A 220 -9.30 25.15 -4.19
N ALA A 221 -9.55 24.70 -2.96
CA ALA A 221 -8.70 23.73 -2.28
C ALA A 221 -8.69 22.37 -3.01
N LYS A 222 -9.85 21.92 -3.51
CA LYS A 222 -9.96 20.69 -4.30
C LYS A 222 -9.17 20.79 -5.61
N ILE A 223 -9.33 21.89 -6.35
CA ILE A 223 -8.57 22.14 -7.59
C ILE A 223 -7.08 22.20 -7.28
N SER A 224 -6.67 22.92 -6.23
CA SER A 224 -5.26 23.05 -5.84
C SER A 224 -4.64 21.69 -5.52
N ARG A 225 -5.38 20.83 -4.80
CA ARG A 225 -4.96 19.44 -4.54
C ARG A 225 -4.85 18.64 -5.84
N GLN A 226 -5.84 18.72 -6.71
CA GLN A 226 -5.80 18.04 -8.01
C GLN A 226 -4.63 18.50 -8.88
N ILE A 227 -4.32 19.79 -8.92
CA ILE A 227 -3.16 20.34 -9.63
C ILE A 227 -1.86 19.77 -9.05
N SER A 228 -1.74 19.71 -7.71
CA SER A 228 -0.58 19.12 -7.05
C SER A 228 -0.42 17.63 -7.39
N ASP A 229 -1.51 16.87 -7.31
CA ASP A 229 -1.54 15.43 -7.62
C ASP A 229 -1.19 15.19 -9.10
N GLN A 230 -1.77 15.96 -10.02
CA GLN A 230 -1.48 15.87 -11.45
C GLN A 230 -0.03 16.27 -11.78
N ARG A 231 0.52 17.32 -11.16
CA ARG A 231 1.93 17.69 -11.33
C ARG A 231 2.87 16.56 -10.89
N THR A 232 2.56 15.93 -9.75
CA THR A 232 3.32 14.78 -9.25
C THR A 232 3.26 13.60 -10.22
N VAL A 233 2.09 13.32 -10.79
CA VAL A 233 1.92 12.28 -11.81
C VAL A 233 2.71 12.60 -13.09
N ILE A 234 2.63 13.84 -13.59
CA ILE A 234 3.37 14.28 -14.78
C ILE A 234 4.88 14.12 -14.55
N GLN A 235 5.40 14.57 -13.40
CA GLN A 235 6.80 14.45 -13.06
C GLN A 235 7.24 12.97 -12.99
N SER A 236 6.44 12.10 -12.36
CA SER A 236 6.70 10.66 -12.31
C SER A 236 6.76 10.02 -13.70
N CYS A 237 5.80 10.38 -14.58
CA CYS A 237 5.76 9.92 -15.97
C CYS A 237 6.97 10.43 -16.78
N GLN A 238 7.34 11.70 -16.62
CA GLN A 238 8.52 12.29 -17.26
C GLN A 238 9.81 11.59 -16.82
N SER A 239 10.02 11.41 -15.50
CA SER A 239 11.17 10.67 -14.98
C SER A 239 11.21 9.22 -15.47
N ARG A 240 10.05 8.56 -15.62
CA ARG A 240 9.97 7.21 -16.20
C ARG A 240 10.37 7.20 -17.67
N ALA A 241 9.89 8.17 -18.46
CA ALA A 241 10.25 8.29 -19.87
C ALA A 241 11.76 8.56 -20.04
N GLN A 242 12.34 9.43 -19.23
CA GLN A 242 13.79 9.68 -19.19
C GLN A 242 14.58 8.40 -18.90
N ARG A 243 14.20 7.63 -17.86
CA ARG A 243 14.85 6.34 -17.56
C ARG A 243 14.79 5.35 -18.72
N LEU A 244 13.64 5.23 -19.38
CA LEU A 244 13.49 4.33 -20.54
C LEU A 244 14.35 4.79 -21.72
N ASN A 245 14.41 6.10 -21.99
CA ASN A 245 15.28 6.65 -23.02
C ASN A 245 16.76 6.39 -22.71
N GLN A 246 17.17 6.52 -21.45
CA GLN A 246 18.52 6.21 -21.02
C GLN A 246 18.84 4.72 -21.23
N GLN A 247 17.95 3.82 -20.81
CA GLN A 247 18.13 2.37 -21.04
C GLN A 247 18.28 2.03 -22.53
N VAL A 248 17.48 2.65 -23.40
CA VAL A 248 17.60 2.46 -24.85
C VAL A 248 18.94 2.97 -25.37
N LYS A 249 19.42 4.11 -24.88
CA LYS A 249 20.72 4.68 -25.26
C LYS A 249 21.88 3.81 -24.77
N ASP A 250 21.82 3.34 -23.52
CA ASP A 250 22.81 2.43 -22.94
C ASP A 250 22.83 1.11 -23.70
N MET A 251 21.68 0.53 -24.06
CA MET A 251 21.62 -0.68 -24.90
C MET A 251 22.21 -0.45 -26.30
N ARG A 252 22.00 0.72 -26.91
CA ARG A 252 22.59 1.06 -28.21
C ARG A 252 24.11 1.28 -28.13
N GLN A 253 24.60 1.91 -27.06
CA GLN A 253 26.03 2.08 -26.81
C GLN A 253 26.71 0.75 -26.44
N ALA A 254 26.03 -0.08 -25.64
CA ALA A 254 26.43 -1.44 -25.30
C ALA A 254 26.57 -2.33 -26.55
N ALA A 255 25.64 -2.23 -27.50
CA ALA A 255 25.73 -2.94 -28.77
C ALA A 255 26.87 -2.45 -29.68
N ALA A 256 27.32 -1.20 -29.51
CA ALA A 256 28.43 -0.62 -30.28
C ALA A 256 29.79 -0.93 -29.62
N GLY A 257 30.29 -2.14 -29.84
CA GLY A 257 31.70 -2.49 -29.57
C GLY A 257 32.01 -3.18 -28.24
N SER A 258 31.01 -3.66 -27.50
CA SER A 258 31.21 -4.43 -26.26
C SER A 258 31.19 -5.94 -26.51
N THR A 259 32.06 -6.70 -25.84
CA THR A 259 31.91 -8.16 -25.72
C THR A 259 30.78 -8.49 -24.74
N ALA A 260 30.10 -9.62 -24.91
CA ALA A 260 28.98 -10.05 -24.05
C ALA A 260 29.37 -10.08 -22.56
N ASP A 261 30.60 -10.50 -22.25
CA ASP A 261 31.12 -10.54 -20.87
C ASP A 261 31.27 -9.14 -20.24
N GLY A 262 31.69 -8.14 -21.02
CA GLY A 262 31.79 -6.75 -20.55
C GLY A 262 30.42 -6.13 -20.26
N LEU A 263 29.38 -6.55 -20.99
CA LEU A 263 28.00 -6.13 -20.74
C LEU A 263 27.44 -6.76 -19.46
N ILE A 264 27.71 -8.05 -19.25
CA ILE A 264 27.29 -8.75 -18.04
C ILE A 264 27.96 -8.12 -16.80
N ALA A 265 29.27 -7.83 -16.86
CA ALA A 265 29.99 -7.21 -15.75
C ALA A 265 29.40 -5.83 -15.36
N ARG A 266 29.09 -4.96 -16.33
CA ARG A 266 28.46 -3.66 -16.07
C ARG A 266 27.04 -3.80 -15.49
N LEU A 267 26.23 -4.71 -16.03
CA LEU A 267 24.88 -4.97 -15.51
C LEU A 267 24.92 -5.53 -14.08
N GLU A 268 25.91 -6.36 -13.76
CA GLU A 268 26.10 -6.84 -12.39
C GLU A 268 26.49 -5.72 -11.42
N GLU A 269 27.35 -4.79 -11.83
CA GLU A 269 27.69 -3.60 -11.04
C GLU A 269 26.46 -2.70 -10.82
N GLU A 270 25.70 -2.40 -11.88
CA GLU A 270 24.45 -1.63 -11.76
C GLU A 270 23.43 -2.32 -10.86
N LYS A 271 23.28 -3.64 -10.96
CA LYS A 271 22.39 -4.43 -10.10
C LYS A 271 22.85 -4.35 -8.63
N LYS A 272 24.16 -4.42 -8.36
CA LYS A 272 24.71 -4.28 -7.00
C LYS A 272 24.44 -2.88 -6.44
N ILE A 273 24.65 -1.83 -7.24
CA ILE A 273 24.37 -0.44 -6.85
C ILE A 273 22.87 -0.25 -6.60
N ASN A 274 22.01 -0.68 -7.52
CA ASN A 274 20.56 -0.56 -7.38
C ASN A 274 20.05 -1.34 -6.17
N ARG A 275 20.60 -2.52 -5.89
CA ARG A 275 20.29 -3.28 -4.67
C ARG A 275 20.58 -2.46 -3.43
N TYR A 276 21.78 -1.88 -3.31
CA TYR A 276 22.13 -1.02 -2.17
C TYR A 276 21.19 0.20 -2.03
N MET A 277 20.85 0.86 -3.14
CA MET A 277 19.92 2.00 -3.12
C MET A 277 18.54 1.60 -2.60
N VAL A 278 18.00 0.45 -3.04
CA VAL A 278 16.65 -0.01 -2.69
C VAL A 278 16.59 -0.63 -1.29
N THR A 279 17.63 -1.33 -0.84
CA THR A 279 17.58 -2.03 0.45
C THR A 279 18.04 -1.18 1.63
N GLU A 280 18.97 -0.24 1.42
CA GLU A 280 19.60 0.52 2.50
C GLU A 280 19.30 2.02 2.40
N LYS A 281 19.71 2.69 1.31
CA LYS A 281 19.70 4.16 1.25
C LYS A 281 18.29 4.77 1.17
N LEU A 282 17.51 4.42 0.13
CA LEU A 282 16.18 5.01 -0.10
C LEU A 282 15.18 4.72 1.03
N PRO A 283 15.11 3.50 1.61
CA PRO A 283 14.22 3.27 2.74
C PRO A 283 14.58 4.10 3.97
N ALA A 284 15.88 4.32 4.24
CA ALA A 284 16.33 5.13 5.35
C ALA A 284 15.97 6.61 5.16
N GLU A 285 16.13 7.14 3.94
CA GLU A 285 15.73 8.51 3.57
C GLU A 285 14.20 8.67 3.70
N ILE A 286 13.42 7.77 3.08
CA ILE A 286 11.95 7.77 3.16
C ILE A 286 11.47 7.68 4.62
N ALA A 287 12.10 6.84 5.45
CA ALA A 287 11.74 6.74 6.86
C ALA A 287 12.02 8.05 7.63
N THR A 288 13.10 8.74 7.27
CA THR A 288 13.47 10.03 7.87
C THR A 288 12.48 11.12 7.46
N GLU A 289 12.14 11.24 6.17
CA GLU A 289 11.12 12.19 5.69
C GLU A 289 9.74 11.88 6.24
N LYS A 290 9.33 10.60 6.31
CA LYS A 290 8.06 10.22 6.93
C LYS A 290 7.99 10.62 8.40
N ARG A 291 9.10 10.48 9.15
CA ARG A 291 9.17 10.96 10.54
C ARG A 291 9.03 12.47 10.61
N GLN A 292 9.74 13.22 9.77
CA GLN A 292 9.62 14.68 9.72
C GLN A 292 8.20 15.12 9.38
N VAL A 293 7.53 14.49 8.40
CA VAL A 293 6.14 14.79 8.06
C VAL A 293 5.20 14.47 9.22
N ALA A 294 5.38 13.34 9.90
CA ALA A 294 4.59 12.99 11.07
C ALA A 294 4.77 13.98 12.23
N ASP A 295 6.00 14.44 12.45
CA ASP A 295 6.32 15.43 13.49
C ASP A 295 5.69 16.80 13.13
N LEU A 296 5.80 17.24 11.88
CA LEU A 296 5.15 18.47 11.40
C LEU A 296 3.63 18.38 11.46
N GLN A 297 3.04 17.23 11.16
CA GLN A 297 1.60 17.00 11.30
C GLN A 297 1.14 17.09 12.76
N LYS A 298 1.92 16.53 13.70
CA LYS A 298 1.65 16.69 15.13
C LYS A 298 1.68 18.15 15.56
N ILE A 299 2.74 18.87 15.18
CA ILE A 299 2.88 20.30 15.48
C ILE A 299 1.71 21.11 14.88
N ALA A 300 1.27 20.80 13.66
CA ALA A 300 0.13 21.46 13.03
C ALA A 300 -1.22 21.12 13.70
N SER A 301 -1.33 19.95 14.32
CA SER A 301 -2.53 19.52 15.05
C SER A 301 -2.61 20.08 16.47
N GLU A 302 -1.49 20.50 17.04
CA GLU A 302 -1.44 21.17 18.33
C GLU A 302 -2.00 22.61 18.21
N PRO A 303 -2.77 23.09 19.20
CA PRO A 303 -3.18 24.49 19.26
C PRO A 303 -1.95 25.40 19.22
N ALA A 304 -2.07 26.60 18.63
CA ALA A 304 -0.97 27.55 18.53
C ALA A 304 -0.32 27.77 19.91
N MET A 305 0.86 27.16 20.13
CA MET A 305 1.61 27.26 21.38
C MET A 305 2.06 28.69 21.61
N GLY A 306 1.98 29.15 22.86
CA GLY A 306 2.48 30.45 23.25
C GLY A 306 4.02 30.48 23.29
N GLN A 307 4.58 31.70 23.28
CA GLN A 307 6.03 31.89 23.37
C GLN A 307 6.64 31.32 24.67
N ALA A 308 5.85 31.30 25.76
CA ALA A 308 6.24 30.72 27.04
C ALA A 308 6.42 29.19 26.99
N ASP A 309 5.58 28.48 26.23
CA ASP A 309 5.67 27.03 26.13
C ASP A 309 6.85 26.60 25.25
N LEU A 310 7.16 27.38 24.21
CA LEU A 310 8.37 27.22 23.39
C LEU A 310 9.65 27.44 24.22
N GLU A 311 9.64 28.37 25.18
CA GLU A 311 10.74 28.59 26.10
C GLU A 311 10.92 27.43 27.09
N GLN A 312 9.83 26.83 27.58
CA GLN A 312 9.91 25.62 28.40
C GLN A 312 10.51 24.45 27.61
N TYR A 313 10.09 24.22 26.36
CA TYR A 313 10.70 23.17 25.54
C TYR A 313 12.18 23.44 25.23
N ARG A 314 12.56 24.70 24.99
CA ARG A 314 13.97 25.07 24.83
C ARG A 314 14.79 24.86 26.11
N ALA A 315 14.21 25.11 27.28
CA ALA A 315 14.86 24.82 28.56
C ALA A 315 15.06 23.31 28.74
N LYS A 316 14.02 22.51 28.46
CA LYS A 316 14.08 21.04 28.53
C LYS A 316 15.05 20.43 27.53
N MET A 317 15.13 20.97 26.30
CA MET A 317 16.15 20.57 25.33
C MET A 317 17.57 20.87 25.83
N ARG A 318 17.79 22.01 26.50
CA ARG A 318 19.09 22.35 27.09
C ARG A 318 19.46 21.39 28.22
N GLU A 319 18.51 21.05 29.07
CA GLU A 319 18.69 20.08 30.16
C GLU A 319 19.03 18.68 29.63
N VAL A 320 18.23 18.15 28.70
CA VAL A 320 18.49 16.85 28.08
C VAL A 320 19.82 16.82 27.32
N ASN A 321 20.18 17.90 26.61
CA ASN A 321 21.49 17.99 25.97
C ASN A 321 22.64 18.01 26.99
N ALA A 322 22.45 18.65 28.15
CA ALA A 322 23.43 18.62 29.22
C ALA A 322 23.57 17.21 29.82
N GLU A 323 22.46 16.50 30.03
CA GLU A 323 22.47 15.09 30.47
C GLU A 323 23.16 14.18 29.44
N ILE A 324 22.88 14.36 28.15
CA ILE A 324 23.54 13.61 27.07
C ILE A 324 25.04 13.86 27.10
N ASN A 325 25.47 15.12 27.24
CA ASN A 325 26.90 15.45 27.32
C ASN A 325 27.56 14.83 28.56
N GLN A 326 26.90 14.87 29.73
CA GLN A 326 27.38 14.20 30.94
C GLN A 326 27.47 12.67 30.78
N LEU A 327 26.50 12.06 30.08
CA LEU A 327 26.53 10.62 29.78
C LEU A 327 27.64 10.27 28.77
N ILE A 328 27.91 11.14 27.80
CA ILE A 328 29.03 11.00 26.87
C ILE A 328 30.37 11.11 27.62
N GLU A 329 30.52 12.10 28.50
CA GLU A 329 31.71 12.26 29.36
C GLU A 329 31.91 11.05 30.28
N LYS A 330 30.84 10.58 30.95
CA LYS A 330 30.89 9.36 31.76
C LYS A 330 31.26 8.12 30.93
N LYS A 331 30.75 8.01 29.70
CA LYS A 331 31.08 6.91 28.78
C LYS A 331 32.53 6.99 28.29
N MET A 332 33.08 8.19 28.08
CA MET A 332 34.50 8.37 27.74
C MET A 332 35.42 8.08 28.94
N MET A 333 34.98 8.40 30.16
CA MET A 333 35.71 8.10 31.41
C MET A 333 35.65 6.62 31.82
N ALA A 334 34.55 5.92 31.49
CA ALA A 334 34.32 4.50 31.81
C ALA A 334 34.75 3.53 30.70
N GLY A 335 35.46 4.02 29.67
CA GLY A 335 35.97 3.20 28.57
C GLY A 335 37.10 2.27 29.04
N ASP A 336 36.75 1.11 29.57
CA ASP A 336 37.68 0.01 29.78
C ASP A 336 38.30 -0.40 28.44
N VAL A 337 39.63 -0.29 28.35
CA VAL A 337 40.51 -0.59 27.19
C VAL A 337 40.35 -2.03 26.65
N ARG A 338 39.56 -2.88 27.32
CA ARG A 338 39.31 -4.27 26.96
C ARG A 338 38.18 -4.45 25.92
N ASP A 339 37.32 -3.44 25.68
CA ASP A 339 36.29 -3.44 24.62
C ASP A 339 36.73 -2.71 23.33
N ASP A 340 38.01 -2.32 23.24
CA ASP A 340 38.53 -1.48 22.15
C ASP A 340 38.60 -2.17 20.79
N LYS A 341 38.70 -3.50 20.73
CA LYS A 341 38.65 -4.18 19.42
C LYS A 341 37.28 -3.99 18.76
N ALA A 342 36.20 -4.15 19.52
CA ALA A 342 34.86 -3.91 19.00
C ALA A 342 34.60 -2.42 18.73
N SER A 343 35.15 -1.50 19.53
CA SER A 343 35.07 -0.06 19.28
C SER A 343 35.79 0.33 17.98
N LEU A 344 36.98 -0.22 17.71
CA LEU A 344 37.73 -0.05 16.47
C LEU A 344 36.98 -0.62 15.26
N PHE A 345 36.39 -1.82 15.36
CA PHE A 345 35.56 -2.37 14.28
C PHE A 345 34.29 -1.55 14.04
N ARG A 346 33.65 -1.01 15.08
CA ARG A 346 32.50 -0.09 14.95
C ARG A 346 32.92 1.22 14.28
N GLN A 347 34.07 1.76 14.64
CA GLN A 347 34.63 2.96 14.03
C GLN A 347 34.99 2.73 12.56
N GLN A 348 35.67 1.61 12.26
CA GLN A 348 35.99 1.22 10.89
C GLN A 348 34.73 1.00 10.05
N ALA A 349 33.71 0.32 10.59
CA ALA A 349 32.42 0.15 9.93
C ALA A 349 31.71 1.49 9.69
N SER A 350 31.79 2.44 10.64
CA SER A 350 31.25 3.79 10.48
C SER A 350 31.98 4.56 9.39
N ILE A 351 33.31 4.49 9.33
CA ILE A 351 34.12 5.14 8.28
C ILE A 351 33.80 4.54 6.92
N VAL A 352 33.72 3.21 6.81
CA VAL A 352 33.35 2.52 5.56
C VAL A 352 31.93 2.87 5.14
N SER A 353 30.99 2.92 6.08
CA SER A 353 29.61 3.34 5.81
C SER A 353 29.54 4.78 5.30
N ARG A 354 30.26 5.73 5.92
CA ARG A 354 30.36 7.11 5.46
C ARG A 354 31.00 7.21 4.08
N LYS A 355 32.08 6.47 3.82
CA LYS A 355 32.71 6.42 2.48
C LYS A 355 31.76 5.84 1.43
N LYS A 356 31.01 4.79 1.76
CA LYS A 356 29.99 4.18 0.89
C LYS A 356 28.87 5.19 0.58
N ALA A 357 28.40 5.93 1.59
CA ALA A 357 27.40 6.97 1.43
C ALA A 357 27.92 8.14 0.56
N ALA A 358 29.14 8.63 0.82
CA ALA A 358 29.76 9.69 0.04
C ALA A 358 29.99 9.28 -1.43
N ALA A 359 30.45 8.06 -1.68
CA ALA A 359 30.60 7.53 -3.04
C ALA A 359 29.24 7.38 -3.75
N ALA A 360 28.18 6.98 -3.03
CA ALA A 360 26.84 6.92 -3.58
C ALA A 360 26.26 8.31 -3.88
N GLU A 361 26.63 9.34 -3.11
CA GLU A 361 26.26 10.72 -3.39
C GLU A 361 27.02 11.28 -4.60
N ALA A 362 28.34 11.09 -4.68
CA ALA A 362 29.12 11.48 -5.85
C ALA A 362 28.63 10.79 -7.14
N LEU A 363 28.22 9.51 -7.05
CA LEU A 363 27.61 8.81 -8.18
C LEU A 363 26.25 9.41 -8.57
N ARG A 364 25.47 9.85 -7.58
CA ARG A 364 24.18 10.52 -7.83
C ARG A 364 24.41 11.88 -8.49
N GLU A 365 25.32 12.69 -7.98
CA GLU A 365 25.69 13.99 -8.57
C GLU A 365 26.16 13.84 -10.01
N ALA A 366 27.09 12.90 -10.29
CA ALA A 366 27.56 12.64 -11.64
C ALA A 366 26.44 12.17 -12.58
N ARG A 367 25.48 11.37 -12.09
CA ARG A 367 24.29 10.97 -12.86
C ARG A 367 23.35 12.15 -13.10
N GLU A 368 23.17 13.03 -12.13
CA GLU A 368 22.35 14.25 -12.29
C GLU A 368 23.00 15.22 -13.29
N GLU A 369 24.32 15.40 -13.26
CA GLU A 369 25.06 16.17 -14.26
C GLU A 369 24.95 15.59 -15.67
N LEU A 370 25.09 14.27 -15.80
CA LEU A 370 24.88 13.57 -17.08
C LEU A 370 23.45 13.81 -17.60
N ASN A 371 22.43 13.63 -16.76
CA ASN A 371 21.04 13.88 -17.14
C ASN A 371 20.81 15.33 -17.56
N ARG A 372 21.38 16.31 -16.84
CA ARG A 372 21.28 17.74 -17.22
C ARG A 372 21.93 18.02 -18.57
N ALA A 373 23.13 17.51 -18.81
CA ALA A 373 23.81 17.66 -20.09
C ALA A 373 23.02 17.00 -21.24
N GLU A 374 22.36 15.89 -20.97
CA GLU A 374 21.50 15.21 -21.93
C GLU A 374 20.20 15.97 -22.22
N GLU A 375 19.53 16.50 -21.19
CA GLU A 375 18.38 17.39 -21.34
C GLU A 375 18.74 18.63 -22.15
N GLU A 376 19.89 19.24 -21.88
CA GLU A 376 20.39 20.38 -22.65
C GLU A 376 20.66 20.00 -24.11
N LEU A 377 21.25 18.83 -24.36
CA LEU A 377 21.49 18.31 -25.70
C LEU A 377 20.18 18.00 -26.44
N GLN A 378 19.17 17.48 -25.76
CA GLN A 378 17.83 17.28 -26.33
C GLN A 378 17.14 18.60 -26.62
N ALA A 379 17.21 19.58 -25.72
CA ALA A 379 16.67 20.92 -25.95
C ALA A 379 17.36 21.63 -27.12
N ARG A 380 18.69 21.52 -27.23
CA ARG A 380 19.47 22.00 -28.38
C ARG A 380 19.07 21.28 -29.69
N ARG A 381 18.79 19.98 -29.65
CA ARG A 381 18.27 19.25 -30.81
C ARG A 381 16.86 19.70 -31.20
N ALA A 382 15.96 19.83 -30.23
CA ALA A 382 14.59 20.27 -30.46
C ALA A 382 14.53 21.71 -30.98
N THR A 383 15.40 22.61 -30.52
CA THR A 383 15.53 23.97 -31.06
C THR A 383 16.09 23.98 -32.48
N LEU A 384 17.07 23.12 -32.79
CA LEU A 384 17.54 22.94 -34.17
C LEU A 384 16.45 22.39 -35.10
N GLU A 385 15.61 21.47 -34.62
CA GLU A 385 14.47 20.93 -35.36
C GLU A 385 13.31 21.94 -35.49
N ALA A 386 13.04 22.73 -34.45
CA ALA A 386 12.05 23.81 -34.50
C ALA A 386 12.48 24.94 -35.42
N ASN A 387 13.77 25.31 -35.41
CA ASN A 387 14.35 26.26 -36.35
C ASN A 387 14.30 25.75 -37.80
N ARG A 388 14.41 24.43 -38.02
CA ARG A 388 14.14 23.82 -39.34
C ARG A 388 12.67 23.95 -39.78
N GLY A 389 11.73 24.04 -38.84
CA GLY A 389 10.29 24.11 -39.13
C GLY A 389 9.71 25.54 -39.20
N GLN A 390 10.28 26.51 -38.48
CA GLN A 390 9.76 27.88 -38.40
C GLN A 390 10.30 28.83 -39.47
N GLN A 391 11.44 28.55 -40.09
CA GLN A 391 11.80 29.19 -41.35
C GLN A 391 11.05 28.50 -42.49
N GLY A 392 9.82 28.97 -42.74
CA GLY A 392 8.95 28.55 -43.84
C GLY A 392 9.53 28.85 -45.22
N GLY A 393 10.57 28.11 -45.58
CA GLY A 393 11.29 28.19 -46.84
C GLY A 393 12.52 27.31 -46.70
N GLY A 394 12.42 26.05 -47.11
CA GLY A 394 13.46 25.03 -46.94
C GLY A 394 14.82 25.42 -47.54
N GLU A 395 15.62 26.16 -46.79
CA GLU A 395 17.07 26.08 -46.89
C GLU A 395 17.50 24.91 -46.00
N GLU A 396 17.59 23.73 -46.61
CA GLU A 396 18.43 22.67 -46.07
C GLU A 396 19.80 23.31 -45.79
N VAL A 397 20.15 23.46 -44.51
CA VAL A 397 21.53 23.77 -44.12
C VAL A 397 22.35 22.58 -44.60
N LEU A 398 22.86 22.70 -45.83
CA LEU A 398 23.62 21.67 -46.52
C LEU A 398 24.81 21.32 -45.63
N LYS A 399 24.97 20.03 -45.34
CA LYS A 399 26.18 19.57 -44.64
C LYS A 399 27.40 20.03 -45.44
N GLU A 400 28.53 20.27 -44.79
CA GLU A 400 29.72 20.89 -45.39
C GLU A 400 30.15 20.26 -46.73
N ALA A 401 29.97 18.94 -46.91
CA ALA A 401 30.19 18.26 -48.18
C ALA A 401 29.16 18.62 -49.27
N GLN A 402 27.88 18.67 -48.91
CA GLN A 402 26.79 19.04 -49.82
C GLN A 402 26.86 20.53 -50.18
N PHE A 403 27.29 21.41 -49.25
CA PHE A 403 27.49 22.82 -49.54
C PHE A 403 28.64 23.04 -50.53
N ARG A 404 29.75 22.29 -50.39
CA ARG A 404 30.84 22.30 -51.38
C ARG A 404 30.37 21.88 -52.77
N GLU A 405 29.56 20.83 -52.86
CA GLU A 405 28.99 20.37 -54.13
C GLU A 405 28.00 21.40 -54.73
N TYR A 406 27.19 22.05 -53.88
CA TYR A 406 26.29 23.12 -54.29
C TYR A 406 27.05 24.33 -54.84
N VAL A 407 28.11 24.77 -54.17
CA VAL A 407 28.96 25.87 -54.65
C VAL A 407 29.64 25.52 -55.97
N ALA A 408 30.10 24.26 -56.14
CA ALA A 408 30.64 23.80 -57.41
C ALA A 408 29.60 23.86 -58.54
N LYS A 409 28.36 23.40 -58.28
CA LYS A 409 27.22 23.51 -59.21
C LYS A 409 26.84 24.97 -59.51
N LEU A 410 26.98 25.87 -58.54
CA LEU A 410 26.70 27.29 -58.74
C LEU A 410 27.76 27.94 -59.64
N ARG A 411 29.03 27.57 -59.46
CA ARG A 411 30.13 28.05 -60.33
C ARG A 411 29.94 27.60 -61.77
N THR A 412 29.59 26.33 -62.00
CA THR A 412 29.31 25.83 -63.36
C THR A 412 28.07 26.49 -63.98
N LYS A 413 27.01 26.73 -63.20
CA LYS A 413 25.85 27.50 -63.69
C LYS A 413 26.22 28.95 -64.01
N SER A 414 27.09 29.58 -63.24
CA SER A 414 27.55 30.95 -63.50
C SER A 414 28.38 31.03 -64.78
N THR A 415 29.26 30.06 -65.04
CA THR A 415 30.03 30.00 -66.30
C THR A 415 29.09 29.81 -67.50
N VAL A 416 28.13 28.90 -67.40
CA VAL A 416 27.12 28.67 -68.46
C VAL A 416 26.28 29.92 -68.70
N TYR A 417 25.86 30.62 -67.65
CA TYR A 417 25.11 31.87 -67.78
C TYR A 417 25.92 32.95 -68.53
N LYS A 418 27.20 33.12 -68.16
CA LYS A 418 28.09 34.08 -68.84
C LYS A 418 28.27 33.74 -70.32
N GLU A 419 28.42 32.46 -70.65
CA GLU A 419 28.53 31.99 -72.02
C GLU A 419 27.24 32.24 -72.83
N LYS A 420 26.08 31.88 -72.27
CA LYS A 420 24.77 32.16 -72.89
C LYS A 420 24.52 33.66 -73.06
N LYS A 421 24.95 34.48 -72.11
CA LYS A 421 24.87 35.95 -72.20
C LYS A 421 25.78 36.48 -73.32
N ARG A 422 26.97 35.91 -73.50
CA ARG A 422 27.87 36.27 -74.62
C ARG A 422 27.21 35.94 -75.97
N LEU A 423 26.69 34.72 -76.13
CA LEU A 423 25.98 34.29 -77.34
C LEU A 423 24.76 35.18 -77.63
N MET A 424 24.00 35.56 -76.60
CA MET A 424 22.87 36.47 -76.75
C MET A 424 23.32 37.84 -77.28
N ASN A 425 24.42 38.38 -76.75
CA ASN A 425 24.96 39.65 -77.23
C ASN A 425 25.49 39.56 -78.67
N GLU A 426 26.10 38.43 -79.04
CA GLU A 426 26.53 38.15 -80.42
C GLU A 426 25.32 38.13 -81.38
N LEU A 427 24.24 37.43 -81.01
CA LEU A 427 23.00 37.40 -81.79
C LEU A 427 22.32 38.79 -81.92
N ILE A 428 22.35 39.59 -80.85
CA ILE A 428 21.85 40.98 -80.90
C ILE A 428 22.69 41.82 -81.87
N ALA A 429 24.02 41.66 -81.86
CA ALA A 429 24.89 42.35 -82.79
C ALA A 429 24.65 41.92 -84.25
N GLU A 430 24.51 40.61 -84.51
CA GLU A 430 24.17 40.09 -85.83
C GLU A 430 22.81 40.60 -86.32
N ASN A 431 21.80 40.63 -85.46
CA ASN A 431 20.49 41.19 -85.79
C ASN A 431 20.58 42.69 -86.13
N GLY A 432 21.39 43.46 -85.39
CA GLY A 432 21.67 44.86 -85.72
C GLY A 432 22.34 45.03 -87.09
N ILE A 433 23.31 44.17 -87.42
CA ILE A 433 23.94 44.15 -88.75
C ILE A 433 22.89 43.83 -89.81
N LEU A 434 22.12 42.74 -89.66
CA LEU A 434 21.08 42.31 -90.60
C LEU A 434 20.03 43.40 -90.84
N THR A 435 19.59 44.08 -89.77
CA THR A 435 18.65 45.20 -89.85
C THR A 435 19.23 46.33 -90.72
N ARG A 436 20.51 46.68 -90.52
CA ARG A 436 21.19 47.68 -91.36
C ARG A 436 21.37 47.22 -92.81
N THR A 437 21.69 45.94 -93.04
CA THR A 437 21.77 45.38 -94.40
C THR A 437 20.42 45.46 -95.11
N LEU A 438 19.33 45.17 -94.39
CA LEU A 438 17.96 45.23 -94.89
C LEU A 438 17.58 46.68 -95.24
N GLU A 439 17.92 47.66 -94.40
CA GLU A 439 17.73 49.09 -94.71
C GLU A 439 18.48 49.52 -95.97
N ILE A 440 19.75 49.12 -96.13
CA ILE A 440 20.54 49.42 -97.33
C ILE A 440 19.90 48.80 -98.58
N LEU A 441 19.41 47.56 -98.49
CA LEU A 441 18.72 46.90 -99.60
C LEU A 441 17.40 47.60 -99.95
N ARG A 442 16.60 48.02 -98.95
CA ARG A 442 15.39 48.82 -99.18
C ARG A 442 15.71 50.16 -99.86
N GLN A 443 16.76 50.85 -99.44
CA GLN A 443 17.20 52.09 -100.09
C GLN A 443 17.60 51.85 -101.55
N LYS A 444 18.31 50.74 -101.85
CA LYS A 444 18.63 50.34 -103.23
C LYS A 444 17.38 49.98 -104.03
N GLU A 445 16.43 49.27 -103.44
CA GLU A 445 15.15 48.93 -104.08
C GLU A 445 14.35 50.19 -104.41
N GLU A 446 14.25 51.15 -103.50
CA GLU A 446 13.62 52.45 -103.77
C GLU A 446 14.34 53.23 -104.87
N ALA A 447 15.68 53.24 -104.88
CA ALA A 447 16.45 53.88 -105.93
C ALA A 447 16.17 53.24 -107.30
N VAL A 448 16.11 51.91 -107.39
CA VAL A 448 15.75 51.18 -108.61
C VAL A 448 14.30 51.45 -109.01
N LYS A 449 13.34 51.45 -108.08
CA LYS A 449 11.93 51.81 -108.36
C LYS A 449 11.81 53.24 -108.91
N ARG A 450 12.58 54.19 -108.38
CA ARG A 450 12.65 55.56 -108.91
C ARG A 450 13.23 55.59 -110.33
N GLN A 451 14.28 54.82 -110.60
CA GLN A 451 14.86 54.70 -111.94
C GLN A 451 13.88 54.08 -112.94
N ILE A 452 13.14 53.03 -112.55
CA ILE A 452 12.10 52.41 -113.39
C ILE A 452 10.96 53.39 -113.65
N SER A 453 10.43 54.08 -112.61
CA SER A 453 9.37 55.08 -112.80
C SER A 453 9.81 56.26 -113.69
N GLN A 454 11.08 56.66 -113.62
CA GLN A 454 11.64 57.67 -114.53
C GLN A 454 11.79 57.15 -115.97
N ALA A 455 12.09 55.86 -116.15
CA ALA A 455 12.13 55.23 -117.46
C ALA A 455 10.74 55.04 -118.07
N GLU A 456 9.73 54.69 -117.25
CA GLU A 456 8.32 54.58 -117.66
C GLU A 456 7.75 55.95 -118.07
N LYS A 457 8.04 57.03 -117.33
CA LYS A 457 7.68 58.41 -117.71
C LYS A 457 8.39 58.94 -118.97
N ARG A 458 9.42 58.25 -119.45
CA ARG A 458 10.09 58.55 -120.73
C ARG A 458 9.55 57.70 -121.89
N ALA A 459 8.70 56.70 -121.59
CA ALA A 459 8.09 55.81 -122.56
C ALA A 459 6.60 56.15 -122.83
N GLU A 460 6.00 57.06 -122.05
CA GLU A 460 4.83 57.89 -122.39
C GLU A 460 5.27 59.19 -123.06
#